data_AF-A0A1F9C767-F1
#
_entry.id   AF-A0A1F9C767-F1
#
_cell.length_a   1.000
_cell.length_b   1.000
_cell.length_c   1.000
_cell.angle_alpha   90.00
_cell.angle_beta   90.00
_cell.angle_gamma   90.00
#
_symmetry.space_group_name_H-M   'P 1'
#
loop_
_entity.id
_entity.type
_entity.pdbx_description
1 polymer ?
#
loop_
_entity_poly.entity_id
_entity_poly.type
_entity_poly.pdbx_seq_one_letter_code
_entity_poly.pdbx_strand_id
1 'polypeptide(L)' 'MRTVTVYRVDYVHQLKIPIGTVEERRKKDRPENLLGLLRIARRIFSSTPQEAFQIALDKKYLSGRMARTPA' A
#
# COMPACT_ATOMS: atom_id res chain seq x y z
N MET A 1 -14.15 5.15 -3.40
CA MET A 1 -13.25 4.35 -2.54
C MET A 1 -11.89 4.32 -3.21
N ARG A 2 -10.82 4.52 -2.43
CA ARG A 2 -9.46 4.49 -2.95
C ARG A 2 -8.74 3.31 -2.34
N THR A 3 -8.27 2.40 -3.18
CA THR A 3 -7.50 1.23 -2.73
C THR A 3 -6.03 1.49 -2.99
N VAL A 4 -5.18 1.11 -2.05
CA VAL A 4 -3.72 1.23 -2.16
C VAL A 4 -3.10 -0.15 -2.02
N THR A 5 -2.21 -0.49 -2.95
CA THR A 5 -1.44 -1.73 -2.89
C THR A 5 -0.33 -1.61 -1.84
N VAL A 6 -0.21 -2.64 -1.01
CA VAL A 6 0.82 -2.81 -0.01
C VAL A 6 1.92 -3.69 -0.58
N TYR A 7 3.16 -3.27 -0.38
CA TYR A 7 4.35 -3.99 -0.80
C TYR A 7 5.22 -4.31 0.41
N ARG A 8 5.86 -5.47 0.37
CA ARG A 8 7.06 -5.76 1.16
C ARG A 8 8.27 -5.41 0.30
N VAL A 9 9.13 -4.54 0.83
CA VAL A 9 10.36 -4.11 0.18
C VAL A 9 11.49 -5.02 0.64
N ASP A 10 12.07 -5.74 -0.31
CA ASP A 10 13.32 -6.45 -0.13
C ASP A 10 14.46 -5.50 -0.50
N TYR A 11 15.13 -4.94 0.51
CA TYR A 11 16.25 -4.01 0.30
C TYR A 11 17.53 -4.69 -0.17
N VAL A 12 17.66 -6.01 0.02
CA VAL A 12 18.85 -6.76 -0.44
C VAL A 12 18.79 -6.92 -1.95
N HIS A 13 17.63 -7.31 -2.47
CA HIS A 13 17.42 -7.54 -3.90
C HIS A 13 16.80 -6.32 -4.62
N GLN A 14 16.52 -5.24 -3.91
CA GLN A 14 15.85 -4.03 -4.40
C GLN A 14 14.47 -4.31 -5.04
N LEU A 15 13.73 -5.28 -4.50
CA LEU A 15 12.43 -5.71 -5.02
C LEU A 15 11.26 -5.16 -4.20
N LYS A 16 10.14 -4.91 -4.88
CA LYS A 16 8.84 -4.61 -4.26
C LYS A 16 7.88 -5.76 -4.52
N ILE A 17 7.64 -6.56 -3.49
CA ILE A 17 6.76 -7.74 -3.58
C ILE A 17 5.36 -7.31 -3.13
N PRO A 18 4.32 -7.41 -3.98
CA PRO A 18 2.95 -7.08 -3.56
C PRO A 18 2.46 -8.11 -2.54
N ILE A 19 1.98 -7.64 -1.39
CA ILE A 19 1.53 -8.52 -0.29
C ILE A 19 0.04 -8.36 0.02
N GLY A 20 -0.60 -7.30 -0.48
CA GLY A 20 -2.03 -7.10 -0.29
C GLY A 20 -2.48 -5.68 -0.64
N THR A 21 -3.67 -5.31 -0.16
CA THR A 21 -4.28 -4.00 -0.40
C THR A 21 -4.92 -3.45 0.86
N VAL A 22 -4.88 -2.13 1.05
CA VAL A 22 -5.64 -1.42 2.09
C VAL A 22 -6.60 -0.45 1.41
N GLU A 23 -7.84 -0.43 1.89
CA GLU A 23 -8.90 0.41 1.36
C GLU A 23 -9.14 1.63 2.25
N GLU A 24 -9.16 2.81 1.63
CA GLU A 24 -9.67 4.03 2.24
C GLU A 24 -11.21 4.04 2.18
N ARG A 25 -11.85 3.81 3.32
CA ARG A 25 -13.32 3.76 3.44
C ARG A 25 -13.97 5.13 3.61
N ARG A 26 -13.24 6.19 3.97
CA ARG A 26 -13.84 7.50 4.22
C ARG A 26 -14.15 8.22 2.90
N LYS A 27 -15.35 8.81 2.82
CA LYS A 27 -15.79 9.64 1.67
C LYS A 27 -15.15 11.03 1.61
N LYS A 28 -14.56 11.51 2.71
CA LYS A 28 -14.00 12.87 2.78
C LYS A 28 -12.53 12.85 2.37
N ASP A 29 -12.24 13.50 1.25
CA ASP A 29 -10.88 13.70 0.76
C ASP A 29 -10.08 14.54 1.77
N ARG A 30 -9.21 13.86 2.54
CA ARG A 30 -8.04 14.53 3.11
C ARG A 30 -6.92 14.40 2.09
N PRO A 31 -6.23 15.48 1.73
CA PRO A 31 -5.17 15.44 0.72
C PRO A 31 -4.02 14.49 1.08
N GLU A 32 -3.88 14.08 2.36
CA GLU A 32 -2.72 13.32 2.84
C GLU A 32 -3.07 12.20 3.83
N ASN A 33 -3.93 11.24 3.46
CA ASN A 33 -4.19 10.08 4.34
C ASN A 33 -3.21 8.90 4.19
N LEU A 34 -2.11 9.07 3.46
CA LEU A 34 -1.13 8.00 3.18
C LEU A 34 -0.48 7.46 4.46
N LEU A 35 -0.19 8.33 5.44
CA LEU A 35 0.36 7.96 6.75
C LEU A 35 -0.60 7.07 7.54
N GLY A 36 -1.90 7.39 7.52
CA GLY A 36 -2.93 6.58 8.16
C GLY A 36 -3.04 5.20 7.54
N LEU A 37 -3.05 5.15 6.20
CA LEU A 37 -3.06 3.89 5.46
C LEU A 37 -1.80 3.06 5.71
N LEU A 38 -0.62 3.69 5.78
CA LEU A 38 0.63 3.01 6.08
C LEU A 38 0.63 2.40 7.48
N ARG A 39 0.08 3.13 8.47
CA ARG A 39 -0.08 2.64 9.84
C ARG A 39 -0.98 1.40 9.90
N ILE A 40 -2.08 1.41 9.14
CA ILE A 40 -2.98 0.26 9.04
C ILE A 40 -2.28 -0.91 8.35
N ALA A 41 -1.60 -0.67 7.22
CA ALA A 41 -0.86 -1.70 6.49
C ALA A 41 0.19 -2.38 7.37
N ARG A 42 0.99 -1.60 8.11
CA ARG A 42 1.96 -2.15 9.07
C ARG A 42 1.28 -3.01 10.13
N ARG A 43 0.16 -2.56 10.69
CA ARG A 43 -0.57 -3.34 11.70
C ARG A 43 -1.11 -4.68 11.17
N ILE A 44 -1.49 -4.75 9.90
CA ILE A 44 -2.06 -5.96 9.29
C ILE A 44 -0.98 -6.93 8.80
N PHE A 45 0.08 -6.40 8.18
CA PHE A 45 1.03 -7.19 7.39
C PHE A 45 2.41 -7.35 8.05
N SER A 46 2.60 -6.86 9.28
CA SER A 46 3.85 -7.06 10.04
C SER A 46 3.57 -7.60 11.43
N SER A 47 4.45 -8.48 11.90
CA SER A 47 4.47 -8.99 13.26
C SER A 47 5.64 -8.41 14.07
N THR A 48 6.66 -7.87 13.40
CA THR A 48 7.83 -7.25 14.05
C THR A 48 8.09 -5.83 13.56
N PRO A 49 8.82 -4.99 14.33
CA PRO A 49 9.24 -3.67 13.89
C PRO A 49 10.06 -3.69 12.58
N GLN A 50 10.89 -4.72 12.39
CA GLN A 50 11.69 -4.92 11.19
C GLN A 50 10.81 -5.09 9.94
N GLU A 51 9.82 -5.98 10.03
CA GLU A 51 8.86 -6.19 8.94
C GLU A 51 8.05 -4.92 8.66
N ALA A 52 7.64 -4.19 9.69
CA ALA A 52 6.94 -2.92 9.54
C ALA A 52 7.76 -1.91 8.74
N PHE A 53 9.08 -1.89 8.92
CA PHE A 53 10.00 -1.02 8.19
C PHE A 53 10.11 -1.39 6.70
N GLN A 54 9.94 -2.67 6.38
CA GLN A 54 9.91 -3.18 5.02
C GLN A 54 8.56 -2.95 4.33
N ILE A 55 7.53 -2.47 5.02
CA ILE A 55 6.23 -2.20 4.40
C ILE A 55 6.20 -0.83 3.74
N ALA A 56 5.84 -0.83 2.46
CA ALA A 56 5.63 0.37 1.66
C ALA A 56 4.24 0.37 1.00
N LEU A 57 3.76 1.58 0.71
CA LEU A 57 2.55 1.80 -0.07
C LEU A 57 2.93 2.46 -1.40
N ASP A 58 2.24 2.13 -2.47
CA ASP A 58 2.30 2.94 -3.68
C ASP A 58 1.42 4.18 -3.51
N LYS A 59 1.92 5.35 -3.89
CA LYS A 59 1.16 6.61 -3.85
C LYS A 59 0.07 6.63 -4.94
N LYS A 60 0.13 5.71 -5.91
CA LYS A 60 -0.92 5.50 -6.90
C LYS A 60 -2.11 4.79 -6.27
N TYR A 61 -3.19 5.54 -6.05
CA TYR A 61 -4.48 4.95 -5.78
C TYR A 61 -4.93 4.12 -6.98
N LEU A 62 -5.35 2.89 -6.74
CA LEU A 62 -6.10 2.12 -7.72
C LEU A 62 -7.48 2.79 -7.86
N SER A 63 -7.57 3.78 -8.75
CA SER A 63 -8.85 4.27 -9.24
C SER A 63 -9.45 3.16 -10.12
N GLY A 64 -10.73 2.83 -9.94
CA GLY A 64 -11.41 1.69 -10.56
C GLY A 64 -11.55 1.74 -12.09
N ARG A 65 -10.46 1.91 -12.83
CA ARG A 65 -10.35 1.58 -14.24
C ARG A 65 -9.19 0.60 -14.38
N MET A 66 -9.55 -0.63 -14.75
CA MET A 66 -8.65 -1.66 -15.30
C MET A 66 -7.49 -1.01 -16.06
N ALA A 67 -6.28 -1.14 -15.54
CA ALA A 67 -5.08 -0.99 -16.35
C ALA A 67 -5.08 -2.17 -17.33
N ARG A 68 -5.61 -1.95 -18.54
CA ARG A 68 -5.37 -2.84 -19.67
C ARG A 68 -3.87 -2.77 -19.95
N THR A 69 -3.18 -3.89 -19.78
CA THR A 69 -1.84 -4.10 -20.32
C THR A 69 -1.95 -4.07 -21.86
N PRO A 70 -1.19 -3.23 -22.59
CA PRO A 70 -1.06 -3.44 -24.03
C PRO A 70 -0.15 -4.65 -24.26
N ALA A 71 -0.54 -5.48 -25.22
CA ALA A 71 0.23 -6.61 -25.73
C ALA A 71 1.39 -6.15 -26.61
#